data_AF-A0A518WJW8-F1
#
_entry.id   AF-A0A518WJW8-F1
#
_cell.length_a   1.000
_cell.length_b   1.000
_cell.length_c   1.000
_cell.angle_alpha   90.00
_cell.angle_beta   90.00
_cell.angle_gamma   90.00
#
_symmetry.space_group_name_H-M   'P 1'
#
loop_
_entity.id
_entity.type
_entity.pdbx_description
1 polymer ?
#
loop_
_entity_poly.entity_id
_entity_poly.type
_entity_poly.pdbx_seq_one_letter_code
_entity_poly.pdbx_strand_id
1 'polypeptide(L)'
;MRILDGGEDAGPLADRATLAELRSPSTIEAARKLTTTGRFTENICRCPGDTTIALHDDSDELVTTASLHGYGNISWERQRLHNDLHVADPAALHLLLATHGVPDQIPLFLAPLTDLLNLHEGHPQFRPAGDAGRQHLTERAVPHVLHPVLLPLTGQQVGELSTTQLDAMNDQLTTIAPSPVDRARILLSWLGRLPVPAEAFWGEGALIRHLLADIPRADIATAARHASTGHTAMGVVNLALHTGDDGTLATAIRPALRRLLSVAPARAER
;
A
#
# COMPACT_ATOMS: atom_id res chain seq x y z
N MET A 1 -21.38 -12.27 2.93
CA MET A 1 -20.67 -11.89 1.67
C MET A 1 -19.30 -12.50 1.70
N ARG A 2 -18.86 -13.16 0.63
CA ARG A 2 -17.54 -13.79 0.53
C ARG A 2 -16.63 -12.99 -0.40
N ILE A 3 -15.38 -12.83 -0.02
CA ILE A 3 -14.32 -12.30 -0.87
C ILE A 3 -13.48 -13.50 -1.30
N LEU A 4 -13.44 -13.72 -2.60
CA LEU A 4 -12.81 -14.87 -3.24
C LEU A 4 -11.59 -14.42 -4.03
N ASP A 5 -10.71 -15.38 -4.26
CA ASP A 5 -9.57 -15.19 -5.14
C ASP A 5 -10.01 -14.74 -6.55
N GLY A 6 -9.17 -13.96 -7.19
CA GLY A 6 -9.37 -13.41 -8.53
C GLY A 6 -8.22 -13.77 -9.45
N GLY A 7 -8.23 -13.20 -10.65
CA GLY A 7 -7.15 -13.34 -11.61
C GLY A 7 -7.41 -14.41 -12.66
N GLU A 8 -6.44 -14.53 -13.57
CA GLU A 8 -6.49 -15.43 -14.74
C GLU A 8 -6.50 -16.91 -14.32
N ASP A 9 -5.82 -17.24 -13.21
CA ASP A 9 -5.59 -18.61 -12.76
C ASP A 9 -6.59 -19.11 -11.69
N ALA A 10 -7.51 -18.27 -11.22
CA ALA A 10 -8.40 -18.63 -10.11
C ALA A 10 -9.41 -19.75 -10.44
N GLY A 11 -9.61 -20.06 -11.72
CA GLY A 11 -10.53 -21.12 -12.14
C GLY A 11 -12.02 -20.79 -11.91
N PRO A 12 -12.90 -21.82 -11.96
CA PRO A 12 -14.33 -21.68 -11.74
C PRO A 12 -14.65 -21.13 -10.36
N LEU A 13 -15.70 -20.32 -10.25
CA LEU A 13 -16.08 -19.63 -9.00
C LEU A 13 -16.22 -20.58 -7.79
N ALA A 14 -16.77 -21.78 -8.01
CA ALA A 14 -16.99 -22.79 -6.97
C ALA A 14 -15.69 -23.35 -6.36
N ASP A 15 -14.58 -23.28 -7.09
CA ASP A 15 -13.28 -23.82 -6.68
C ASP A 15 -12.37 -22.75 -6.08
N ARG A 16 -12.80 -21.48 -6.08
CA ARG A 16 -11.96 -20.36 -5.64
C ARG A 16 -11.78 -20.35 -4.13
N ALA A 17 -10.55 -20.06 -3.70
CA ALA A 17 -10.26 -19.86 -2.29
C ALA A 17 -11.04 -18.66 -1.75
N THR A 18 -11.65 -18.84 -0.58
CA THR A 18 -12.23 -17.71 0.17
C THR A 18 -11.10 -16.99 0.91
N LEU A 19 -10.84 -15.75 0.50
CA LEU A 19 -9.84 -14.87 1.14
C LEU A 19 -10.39 -14.28 2.44
N ALA A 20 -11.66 -13.89 2.45
CA ALA A 20 -12.33 -13.34 3.63
C ALA A 20 -13.83 -13.56 3.58
N GLU A 21 -14.46 -13.56 4.77
CA GLU A 21 -15.91 -13.62 4.89
C GLU A 21 -16.43 -12.45 5.72
N LEU A 22 -17.27 -11.61 5.11
CA LEU A 22 -17.93 -10.50 5.77
C LEU A 22 -19.28 -10.99 6.33
N ARG A 23 -19.35 -11.13 7.65
CA ARG A 23 -20.52 -11.68 8.37
C ARG A 23 -21.37 -10.63 9.08
N SER A 24 -20.79 -9.50 9.49
CA SER A 24 -21.55 -8.49 10.23
C SER A 24 -22.48 -7.72 9.27
N PRO A 25 -23.75 -7.46 9.64
CA PRO A 25 -24.66 -6.67 8.81
C PRO A 25 -24.08 -5.29 8.45
N SER A 26 -23.41 -4.64 9.40
CA SER A 26 -22.78 -3.33 9.19
C SER A 26 -21.62 -3.37 8.18
N THR A 27 -20.79 -4.41 8.22
CA THR A 27 -19.68 -4.59 7.29
C THR A 27 -20.20 -4.92 5.89
N ILE A 28 -21.21 -5.78 5.79
CA ILE A 28 -21.85 -6.13 4.52
C ILE A 28 -22.47 -4.87 3.88
N GLU A 29 -23.18 -4.07 4.66
CA GLU A 29 -23.78 -2.83 4.17
C GLU A 29 -22.73 -1.81 3.71
N ALA A 30 -21.64 -1.67 4.47
CA ALA A 30 -20.51 -0.82 4.05
C ALA A 30 -19.90 -1.30 2.73
N ALA A 31 -19.65 -2.61 2.58
CA ALA A 31 -19.14 -3.19 1.34
C ALA A 31 -20.11 -2.96 0.17
N ARG A 32 -21.41 -3.22 0.37
CA ARG A 32 -22.44 -2.98 -0.66
C ARG A 32 -22.45 -1.52 -1.11
N LYS A 33 -22.43 -0.58 -0.18
CA LYS A 33 -22.39 0.86 -0.51
C LYS A 33 -21.16 1.21 -1.33
N LEU A 34 -19.97 0.77 -0.91
CA LEU A 34 -18.70 1.08 -1.57
C LEU A 34 -18.58 0.46 -2.97
N THR A 35 -19.25 -0.66 -3.19
CA THR A 35 -19.17 -1.44 -4.45
C THR A 35 -20.31 -1.12 -5.43
N THR A 36 -21.28 -0.29 -5.04
CA THR A 36 -22.42 0.11 -5.88
C THR A 36 -22.55 1.63 -6.06
N THR A 37 -21.77 2.42 -5.32
CA THR A 37 -21.75 3.88 -5.45
C THR A 37 -20.55 4.31 -6.29
N GLY A 38 -20.79 5.03 -7.39
CA GLY A 38 -19.74 5.44 -8.31
C GLY A 38 -20.30 6.06 -9.59
N ARG A 39 -19.52 6.01 -10.66
CA ARG A 39 -19.94 6.39 -12.00
C ARG A 39 -19.64 5.25 -12.96
N PHE A 40 -20.61 4.90 -13.80
CA PHE A 40 -20.35 3.94 -14.87
C PHE A 40 -19.39 4.54 -15.89
N THR A 41 -18.42 3.74 -16.32
CA THR A 41 -17.45 4.11 -17.35
C THR A 41 -17.85 3.51 -18.69
N GLU A 42 -17.62 4.23 -19.78
CA GLU A 42 -17.81 3.68 -21.13
C GLU A 42 -16.73 2.62 -21.49
N ASN A 43 -15.65 2.59 -20.71
CA ASN A 43 -14.60 1.59 -20.83
C ASN A 43 -14.90 0.38 -19.97
N ILE A 44 -14.60 -0.80 -20.52
CA ILE A 44 -14.77 -2.10 -19.86
C ILE A 44 -13.38 -2.70 -19.68
N CYS A 45 -12.95 -2.99 -18.43
CA CYS A 45 -11.79 -3.84 -18.22
C CYS A 45 -12.17 -5.26 -18.62
N ARG A 46 -11.41 -5.80 -19.58
CA ARG A 46 -11.52 -7.21 -19.98
C ARG A 46 -10.63 -8.12 -19.15
N CYS A 47 -9.79 -7.54 -18.30
CA CYS A 47 -8.97 -8.27 -17.35
C CYS A 47 -9.86 -9.14 -16.43
N PRO A 48 -9.39 -10.31 -15.95
CA PRO A 48 -10.14 -11.16 -15.02
C PRO A 48 -10.49 -10.47 -13.70
N GLY A 49 -9.71 -9.45 -13.31
CA GLY A 49 -9.82 -8.72 -12.04
C GLY A 49 -9.11 -9.45 -10.91
N ASP A 50 -8.60 -8.71 -9.93
CA ASP A 50 -7.66 -9.22 -8.93
C ASP A 50 -8.36 -9.88 -7.73
N THR A 51 -9.63 -9.55 -7.51
CA THR A 51 -10.43 -10.06 -6.38
C THR A 51 -11.88 -10.17 -6.78
N THR A 52 -12.56 -11.23 -6.33
CA THR A 52 -13.98 -11.45 -6.61
C THR A 52 -14.83 -11.26 -5.35
N ILE A 53 -15.88 -10.45 -5.44
CA ILE A 53 -16.90 -10.31 -4.41
C ILE A 53 -18.07 -11.22 -4.78
N ALA A 54 -18.44 -12.15 -3.90
CA ALA A 54 -19.56 -13.05 -4.08
C ALA A 54 -20.64 -12.79 -3.02
N LEU A 55 -21.84 -12.45 -3.47
CA LEU A 55 -23.02 -12.28 -2.65
C LEU A 55 -23.79 -13.59 -2.61
N HIS A 56 -24.02 -14.09 -1.40
CA HIS A 56 -24.84 -15.27 -1.15
C HIS A 56 -26.07 -14.84 -0.33
N ASP A 57 -27.18 -15.54 -0.49
CA ASP A 57 -28.37 -15.35 0.32
C ASP A 57 -28.30 -16.13 1.64
N ASP A 58 -29.40 -16.13 2.40
CA ASP A 58 -29.48 -16.79 3.71
C ASP A 58 -29.43 -18.33 3.62
N SER A 59 -29.64 -18.90 2.42
CA SER A 59 -29.52 -20.34 2.14
C SER A 59 -28.13 -20.72 1.62
N ASP A 60 -27.18 -19.76 1.62
CA ASP A 60 -25.86 -19.88 1.01
C ASP A 60 -25.89 -20.07 -0.53
N GLU A 61 -26.99 -19.69 -1.18
CA GLU A 61 -27.07 -19.71 -2.64
C GLU A 61 -26.44 -18.43 -3.22
N LEU A 62 -25.66 -18.58 -4.29
CA LEU A 62 -25.00 -17.46 -4.95
C LEU A 62 -26.04 -16.57 -5.65
N VAL A 63 -26.13 -15.31 -5.23
CA VAL A 63 -27.03 -14.30 -5.80
C VAL A 63 -26.38 -13.58 -6.98
N THR A 64 -25.13 -13.14 -6.82
CA THR A 64 -24.38 -12.43 -7.87
C THR A 64 -22.90 -12.30 -7.49
N THR A 65 -22.07 -11.93 -8.46
CA THR A 65 -20.63 -11.68 -8.28
C THR A 65 -20.18 -10.35 -8.90
N ALA A 66 -19.03 -9.88 -8.43
CA ALA A 66 -18.30 -8.79 -9.05
C ALA A 66 -16.79 -9.00 -9.00
N SER A 67 -16.10 -8.55 -10.05
CA SER A 67 -14.64 -8.49 -10.09
C SER A 67 -14.15 -7.08 -9.78
N LEU A 68 -13.12 -6.96 -8.94
CA LEU A 68 -12.39 -5.73 -8.67
C LEU A 68 -11.21 -5.61 -9.63
N HIS A 69 -10.99 -4.41 -10.16
CA HIS A 69 -9.98 -4.12 -11.16
C HIS A 69 -9.13 -2.92 -10.73
N GLY A 70 -7.86 -3.18 -10.38
CA GLY A 70 -6.95 -2.15 -9.90
C GLY A 70 -7.50 -1.40 -8.68
N TYR A 71 -7.22 -0.11 -8.60
CA TYR A 71 -7.53 0.69 -7.41
C TYR A 71 -9.01 1.12 -7.29
N GLY A 72 -9.84 1.03 -8.34
CA GLY A 72 -11.14 1.70 -8.25
C GLY A 72 -12.22 1.31 -9.24
N ASN A 73 -12.05 0.23 -10.00
CA ASN A 73 -13.08 -0.23 -10.92
C ASN A 73 -13.68 -1.55 -10.43
N ILE A 74 -15.00 -1.69 -10.55
CA ILE A 74 -15.72 -2.91 -10.23
C ILE A 74 -16.64 -3.31 -11.37
N SER A 75 -16.63 -4.58 -11.73
CA SER A 75 -17.45 -5.17 -12.78
C SER A 75 -18.39 -6.20 -12.16
N TRP A 76 -19.63 -5.81 -11.90
CA TRP A 76 -20.70 -6.74 -11.49
C TRP A 76 -21.12 -7.57 -12.69
N GLU A 77 -21.36 -8.88 -12.49
CA GLU A 77 -21.67 -9.88 -13.52
C GLU A 77 -22.05 -9.28 -14.88
N ARG A 78 -21.04 -9.28 -15.75
CA ARG A 78 -20.94 -8.62 -17.07
C ARG A 78 -22.14 -8.81 -18.01
N GLN A 79 -23.09 -9.69 -17.67
CA GLN A 79 -24.31 -9.93 -18.45
C GLN A 79 -25.43 -8.91 -18.17
N ARG A 80 -25.44 -8.19 -17.04
CA ARG A 80 -26.49 -7.19 -16.73
C ARG A 80 -26.03 -5.75 -16.83
N LEU A 81 -24.73 -5.49 -16.70
CA LEU A 81 -24.14 -4.17 -16.79
C LEU A 81 -23.05 -4.21 -17.88
N HIS A 82 -23.26 -3.45 -18.96
CA HIS A 82 -22.31 -3.36 -20.06
C HIS A 82 -21.03 -2.60 -19.69
N ASN A 83 -20.98 -1.97 -18.51
CA ASN A 83 -19.99 -0.97 -18.13
C ASN A 83 -19.45 -1.26 -16.73
N ASP A 84 -18.16 -0.99 -16.51
CA ASP A 84 -17.59 -1.03 -15.17
C ASP A 84 -18.06 0.19 -14.36
N LEU A 85 -18.12 0.02 -13.04
CA LEU A 85 -18.38 1.10 -12.10
C LEU A 85 -17.03 1.59 -11.55
N HIS A 86 -16.68 2.84 -11.86
CA HIS A 86 -15.61 3.53 -11.14
C HIS A 86 -16.15 3.95 -9.76
N VAL A 87 -15.67 3.32 -8.70
CA VAL A 87 -16.20 3.50 -7.35
C VAL A 87 -15.97 4.93 -6.86
N ALA A 88 -16.93 5.47 -6.11
CA ALA A 88 -16.86 6.84 -5.59
C ALA A 88 -15.78 6.99 -4.50
N ASP A 89 -15.45 5.91 -3.80
CA ASP A 89 -14.49 5.93 -2.71
C ASP A 89 -13.60 4.67 -2.71
N PRO A 90 -12.61 4.60 -3.64
CA PRO A 90 -11.73 3.45 -3.78
C PRO A 90 -10.88 3.20 -2.53
N ALA A 91 -10.43 4.28 -1.88
CA ALA A 91 -9.63 4.19 -0.67
C ALA A 91 -10.39 3.46 0.45
N ALA A 92 -11.66 3.81 0.68
CA ALA A 92 -12.47 3.13 1.69
C ALA A 92 -12.71 1.66 1.37
N LEU A 93 -12.89 1.31 0.10
CA LEU A 93 -13.09 -0.07 -0.34
C LEU A 93 -11.88 -0.94 -0.03
N HIS A 94 -10.69 -0.56 -0.51
CA HIS A 94 -9.49 -1.36 -0.29
C HIS A 94 -9.10 -1.42 1.18
N LEU A 95 -9.28 -0.34 1.94
CA LEU A 95 -9.07 -0.35 3.39
C LEU A 95 -10.07 -1.25 4.13
N LEU A 96 -11.32 -1.36 3.65
CA LEU A 96 -12.29 -2.29 4.23
C LEU A 96 -11.83 -3.73 4.01
N LEU A 97 -11.47 -4.08 2.78
CA LEU A 97 -11.01 -5.42 2.39
C LEU A 97 -9.73 -5.81 3.15
N ALA A 98 -8.73 -4.93 3.15
CA ALA A 98 -7.46 -5.12 3.85
C ALA A 98 -7.66 -5.46 5.34
N THR A 99 -8.51 -4.69 6.03
CA THR A 99 -8.78 -4.94 7.46
C THR A 99 -9.56 -6.21 7.76
N HIS A 100 -10.18 -6.83 6.75
CA HIS A 100 -10.81 -8.14 6.87
C HIS A 100 -9.90 -9.27 6.38
N GLY A 101 -8.61 -9.00 6.15
CA GLY A 101 -7.60 -10.01 5.83
C GLY A 101 -7.50 -10.35 4.34
N VAL A 102 -8.13 -9.57 3.45
CA VAL A 102 -7.90 -9.73 2.02
C VAL A 102 -6.47 -9.27 1.70
N PRO A 103 -5.62 -10.11 1.08
CA PRO A 103 -4.24 -9.76 0.79
C PRO A 103 -4.13 -8.68 -0.31
N ASP A 104 -2.94 -8.08 -0.39
CA ASP A 104 -2.52 -7.18 -1.46
C ASP A 104 -3.39 -5.94 -1.70
N GLN A 105 -4.15 -5.53 -0.68
CA GLN A 105 -4.99 -4.34 -0.75
C GLN A 105 -4.22 -3.04 -0.45
N ILE A 106 -3.28 -3.04 0.51
CA ILE A 106 -2.40 -1.88 0.75
C ILE A 106 -1.53 -1.52 -0.48
N PRO A 107 -0.91 -2.47 -1.21
CA PRO A 107 -0.15 -2.17 -2.43
C PRO A 107 -0.91 -1.37 -3.50
N LEU A 108 -2.23 -1.49 -3.59
CA LEU A 108 -3.05 -0.76 -4.58
C LEU A 108 -3.01 0.77 -4.37
N PHE A 109 -2.57 1.25 -3.21
CA PHE A 109 -2.37 2.67 -2.93
C PHE A 109 -1.06 3.23 -3.52
N LEU A 110 -0.18 2.40 -4.10
CA LEU A 110 1.12 2.82 -4.62
C LEU A 110 0.99 3.91 -5.70
N ALA A 111 0.23 3.65 -6.75
CA ALA A 111 0.03 4.60 -7.84
C ALA A 111 -0.57 5.95 -7.37
N PRO A 112 -1.73 5.99 -6.68
CA PRO A 112 -2.31 7.27 -6.27
C PRO A 112 -1.42 8.06 -5.29
N LEU A 113 -0.63 7.39 -4.44
CA LEU A 113 0.33 8.08 -3.58
C LEU A 113 1.56 8.56 -4.33
N THR A 114 2.03 7.81 -5.34
CA THR A 114 3.14 8.23 -6.20
C THR A 114 2.79 9.53 -6.91
N ASP A 115 1.58 9.61 -7.49
CA ASP A 115 1.07 10.83 -8.13
C ASP A 115 0.92 11.98 -7.13
N LEU A 116 0.30 11.72 -5.97
CA LEU A 116 0.04 12.73 -4.94
C LEU A 116 1.34 13.34 -4.38
N LEU A 117 2.38 12.53 -4.22
CA LEU A 117 3.65 12.93 -3.61
C LEU A 117 4.71 13.27 -4.67
N ASN A 118 4.39 13.16 -5.96
CA ASN A 118 5.31 13.36 -7.08
C ASN A 118 6.59 12.52 -6.93
N LEU A 119 6.44 11.24 -6.61
CA LEU A 119 7.54 10.29 -6.38
C LEU A 119 7.92 9.51 -7.64
N HIS A 120 7.61 10.06 -8.81
CA HIS A 120 7.99 9.44 -10.07
C HIS A 120 9.51 9.37 -10.20
N GLU A 121 9.99 8.26 -10.74
CA GLU A 121 11.39 8.12 -11.11
C GLU A 121 11.84 9.24 -12.05
N GLY A 122 13.02 9.80 -11.74
CA GLY A 122 13.70 10.79 -12.55
C GLY A 122 15.13 10.36 -12.88
N HIS A 123 15.92 11.28 -13.41
CA HIS A 123 17.35 11.06 -13.64
C HIS A 123 18.21 11.86 -12.65
N PRO A 124 19.21 11.23 -12.00
CA PRO A 124 19.54 9.80 -12.05
C PRO A 124 18.52 8.93 -11.29
N GLN A 125 18.37 7.66 -11.70
CA GLN A 125 17.41 6.71 -11.09
C GLN A 125 17.78 6.34 -9.65
N PHE A 126 19.08 6.30 -9.35
CA PHE A 126 19.60 6.09 -8.00
C PHE A 126 20.35 7.33 -7.55
N ARG A 127 20.30 7.63 -6.24
CA ARG A 127 21.10 8.70 -5.66
C ARG A 127 22.60 8.52 -6.02
N PRO A 128 23.30 9.56 -6.48
CA PRO A 128 24.74 9.48 -6.72
C PRO A 128 25.55 9.41 -5.42
N ALA A 129 26.79 8.94 -5.51
CA ALA A 129 27.74 9.00 -4.40
C ALA A 129 28.36 10.40 -4.26
N GLY A 130 29.05 10.64 -3.13
CA GLY A 130 29.76 11.87 -2.82
C GLY A 130 28.84 13.07 -2.57
N ASP A 131 29.36 14.27 -2.80
CA ASP A 131 28.63 15.52 -2.51
C ASP A 131 27.36 15.68 -3.34
N ALA A 132 27.33 15.13 -4.56
CA ALA A 132 26.11 15.09 -5.38
C ALA A 132 24.97 14.32 -4.68
N GLY A 133 25.28 13.32 -3.86
CA GLY A 133 24.30 12.54 -3.10
C GLY A 133 23.78 13.24 -1.84
N ARG A 134 24.49 14.23 -1.32
CA ARG A 134 24.20 14.85 -0.01
C ARG A 134 22.84 15.54 0.03
N GLN A 135 22.49 16.23 -1.06
CA GLN A 135 21.19 16.89 -1.17
C GLN A 135 20.06 15.87 -1.07
N HIS A 136 20.15 14.76 -1.81
CA HIS A 136 19.15 13.69 -1.78
C HIS A 136 18.99 13.07 -0.39
N LEU A 137 20.07 12.80 0.35
CA LEU A 137 19.98 12.30 1.73
C LEU A 137 19.24 13.28 2.64
N THR A 138 19.41 14.58 2.42
CA THR A 138 18.74 15.63 3.20
C THR A 138 17.25 15.74 2.84
N GLU A 139 16.91 15.77 1.54
CA GLU A 139 15.53 15.81 1.03
C GLU A 139 14.71 14.58 1.46
N ARG A 140 15.38 13.42 1.52
CA ARG A 140 14.82 12.16 2.02
C ARG A 140 14.74 12.08 3.54
N ALA A 141 15.17 13.13 4.23
CA ALA A 141 15.23 13.21 5.69
C ALA A 141 15.97 12.02 6.34
N VAL A 142 17.04 11.56 5.67
CA VAL A 142 17.91 10.49 6.21
C VAL A 142 18.63 11.03 7.44
N PRO A 143 18.64 10.30 8.57
CA PRO A 143 19.33 10.73 9.77
C PRO A 143 20.80 11.06 9.51
N HIS A 144 21.25 12.23 9.96
CA HIS A 144 22.62 12.71 9.70
C HIS A 144 23.71 11.76 10.19
N VAL A 145 23.44 10.96 11.23
CA VAL A 145 24.37 9.93 11.73
C VAL A 145 24.69 8.86 10.69
N LEU A 146 23.80 8.61 9.73
CA LEU A 146 24.00 7.63 8.65
C LEU A 146 24.70 8.24 7.43
N HIS A 147 24.77 9.58 7.30
CA HIS A 147 25.36 10.24 6.13
C HIS A 147 26.82 9.81 5.88
N PRO A 148 27.71 9.68 6.89
CA PRO A 148 29.09 9.24 6.65
C PRO A 148 29.20 7.85 6.00
N VAL A 149 28.26 6.94 6.29
CA VAL A 149 28.24 5.57 5.73
C VAL A 149 27.61 5.56 4.34
N LEU A 150 26.58 6.39 4.11
CA LEU A 150 25.80 6.38 2.88
C LEU A 150 26.37 7.26 1.76
N LEU A 151 27.04 8.36 2.10
CA LEU A 151 27.59 9.30 1.13
C LEU A 151 28.63 8.68 0.19
N PRO A 152 29.57 7.82 0.64
CA PRO A 152 30.55 7.21 -0.26
C PRO A 152 29.95 6.25 -1.30
N LEU A 153 28.69 5.85 -1.14
CA LEU A 153 28.03 4.83 -1.93
C LEU A 153 26.87 5.41 -2.75
N THR A 154 26.62 4.85 -3.92
CA THR A 154 25.40 5.15 -4.68
C THR A 154 24.18 4.53 -4.01
N GLY A 155 22.99 5.05 -4.34
CA GLY A 155 21.72 4.50 -3.89
C GLY A 155 21.54 3.02 -4.27
N GLN A 156 22.15 2.57 -5.38
CA GLN A 156 22.17 1.16 -5.76
C GLN A 156 23.06 0.33 -4.83
N GLN A 157 24.30 0.77 -4.60
CA GLN A 157 25.30 0.03 -3.81
C GLN A 157 24.89 -0.16 -2.35
N VAL A 158 24.15 0.80 -1.78
CA VAL A 158 23.71 0.67 -0.37
C VAL A 158 22.67 -0.44 -0.18
N GLY A 159 22.00 -0.91 -1.24
CA GLY A 159 21.14 -2.09 -1.18
C GLY A 159 21.89 -3.41 -1.06
N GLU A 160 23.22 -3.40 -1.24
CA GLU A 160 24.09 -4.58 -1.25
C GLU A 160 25.01 -4.62 -0.02
N LEU A 161 24.72 -3.82 1.02
CA LEU A 161 25.52 -3.80 2.25
C LEU A 161 25.51 -5.15 2.97
N SER A 162 26.66 -5.51 3.53
CA SER A 162 26.80 -6.73 4.34
C SER A 162 26.04 -6.61 5.67
N THR A 163 25.71 -7.75 6.29
CA THR A 163 25.06 -7.80 7.61
C THR A 163 25.82 -6.99 8.66
N THR A 164 27.15 -7.08 8.71
CA THR A 164 27.96 -6.28 9.66
C THR A 164 27.78 -4.77 9.47
N GLN A 165 27.61 -4.31 8.22
CA GLN A 165 27.36 -2.89 7.95
C GLN A 165 25.93 -2.49 8.34
N LEU A 166 24.95 -3.36 8.12
CA LEU A 166 23.57 -3.16 8.56
C LEU A 166 23.47 -3.09 10.08
N ASP A 167 24.15 -3.99 10.81
CA ASP A 167 24.19 -3.99 12.27
C ASP A 167 24.77 -2.68 12.82
N ALA A 168 25.88 -2.21 12.25
CA ALA A 168 26.49 -0.94 12.64
C ALA A 168 25.54 0.27 12.39
N MET A 169 24.77 0.25 11.30
CA MET A 169 23.76 1.29 11.04
C MET A 169 22.59 1.21 12.03
N ASN A 170 22.14 0.00 12.38
CA ASN A 170 21.12 -0.22 13.40
C ASN A 170 21.57 0.30 14.79
N ASP A 171 22.84 0.12 15.15
CA ASP A 171 23.41 0.66 16.40
C ASP A 171 23.41 2.20 16.40
N GLN A 172 23.79 2.82 15.28
CA GLN A 172 23.73 4.27 15.12
C GLN A 172 22.29 4.81 15.22
N LEU A 173 21.33 4.14 14.57
CA LEU A 173 19.91 4.49 14.66
C LEU A 173 19.36 4.31 16.08
N THR A 174 19.74 3.24 16.77
CA THR A 174 19.33 2.97 18.16
C THR A 174 19.85 4.03 19.11
N THR A 175 21.06 4.54 18.87
CA THR A 175 21.65 5.62 19.67
C THR A 175 20.83 6.91 19.58
N ILE A 176 20.37 7.30 18.38
CA ILE A 176 19.61 8.55 18.20
C ILE A 176 18.10 8.40 18.42
N ALA A 177 17.58 7.18 18.28
CA ALA A 177 16.18 6.84 18.47
C ALA A 177 16.10 5.50 19.24
N PRO A 178 16.20 5.53 20.59
CA PRO A 178 16.18 4.31 21.40
C PRO A 178 14.85 3.55 21.33
N SER A 179 13.75 4.25 21.04
CA SER A 179 12.42 3.67 20.85
C SER A 179 12.31 2.95 19.48
N PRO A 180 11.93 1.66 19.44
CA PRO A 180 11.69 0.93 18.18
C PRO A 180 10.61 1.60 17.32
N VAL A 181 9.58 2.18 17.95
CA VAL A 181 8.50 2.91 17.26
C VAL A 181 9.05 4.16 16.57
N ASP A 182 9.95 4.89 17.22
CA ASP A 182 10.56 6.08 16.61
C ASP A 182 11.50 5.70 15.46
N ARG A 183 12.27 4.61 15.59
CA ARG A 183 13.07 4.07 14.48
C ARG A 183 12.21 3.68 13.30
N ALA A 184 11.13 2.92 13.53
CA ALA A 184 10.19 2.55 12.48
C ALA A 184 9.60 3.78 11.79
N ARG A 185 9.23 4.81 12.53
CA ARG A 185 8.71 6.06 11.97
C ARG A 185 9.72 6.77 11.06
N ILE A 186 10.99 6.84 11.48
CA ILE A 186 12.08 7.41 10.68
C ILE A 186 12.27 6.60 9.39
N LEU A 187 12.39 5.28 9.52
CA LEU A 187 12.63 4.38 8.38
C LEU A 187 11.46 4.37 7.39
N LEU A 188 10.21 4.32 7.86
CA LEU A 188 9.02 4.44 7.02
C LEU A 188 8.97 5.80 6.31
N SER A 189 9.29 6.89 6.99
CA SER A 189 9.37 8.21 6.36
C SER A 189 10.45 8.27 5.27
N TRP A 190 11.62 7.66 5.50
CA TRP A 190 12.68 7.58 4.48
C TRP A 190 12.22 6.71 3.30
N LEU A 191 11.70 5.51 3.55
CA LEU A 191 11.22 4.60 2.51
C LEU A 191 10.16 5.22 1.61
N GLY A 192 9.25 6.00 2.18
CA GLY A 192 8.21 6.67 1.40
C GLY A 192 8.61 7.97 0.74
N ARG A 193 9.88 8.39 0.84
CA ARG A 193 10.48 9.51 0.08
C ARG A 193 11.30 9.03 -1.12
N LEU A 194 11.45 7.72 -1.30
CA LEU A 194 12.19 7.16 -2.42
C LEU A 194 11.34 7.20 -3.69
N PRO A 195 11.93 7.56 -4.84
CA PRO A 195 11.23 7.51 -6.11
C PRO A 195 10.90 6.07 -6.51
N VAL A 196 9.76 5.90 -7.18
CA VAL A 196 9.23 4.61 -7.64
C VAL A 196 9.38 4.50 -9.17
N PRO A 197 9.77 3.33 -9.72
CA PRO A 197 10.04 2.09 -9.00
C PRO A 197 11.48 1.91 -8.52
N ALA A 198 12.50 2.42 -9.22
CA ALA A 198 13.87 1.92 -9.04
C ALA A 198 14.38 1.96 -7.60
N GLU A 199 14.50 3.15 -7.02
CA GLU A 199 15.16 3.30 -5.72
C GLU A 199 14.27 2.91 -4.55
N ALA A 200 12.94 2.97 -4.71
CA ALA A 200 12.02 2.42 -3.72
C ALA A 200 12.05 0.89 -3.68
N PHE A 201 12.24 0.20 -4.82
CA PHE A 201 12.18 -1.27 -4.89
C PHE A 201 13.55 -1.94 -4.80
N TRP A 202 14.62 -1.27 -5.20
CA TRP A 202 16.01 -1.74 -5.12
C TRP A 202 16.89 -0.72 -4.40
N GLY A 203 18.17 -1.02 -4.16
CA GLY A 203 19.10 -0.05 -3.58
C GLY A 203 18.69 0.41 -2.17
N GLU A 204 18.52 1.73 -1.97
CA GLU A 204 18.09 2.31 -0.68
C GLU A 204 16.79 1.70 -0.14
N GLY A 205 15.82 1.40 -1.00
CA GLY A 205 14.60 0.75 -0.55
C GLY A 205 14.85 -0.63 0.06
N ALA A 206 15.76 -1.42 -0.53
CA ALA A 206 16.13 -2.73 -0.02
C ALA A 206 16.85 -2.61 1.34
N LEU A 207 17.79 -1.67 1.45
CA LEU A 207 18.46 -1.34 2.72
C LEU A 207 17.44 -1.02 3.82
N ILE A 208 16.52 -0.09 3.57
CA ILE A 208 15.56 0.36 4.59
C ILE A 208 14.65 -0.79 5.03
N ARG A 209 14.23 -1.65 4.09
CA ARG A 209 13.45 -2.85 4.43
C ARG A 209 14.23 -3.84 5.27
N HIS A 210 15.54 -4.00 5.05
CA HIS A 210 16.37 -4.80 5.95
C HIS A 210 16.44 -4.20 7.36
N LEU A 211 16.64 -2.89 7.49
CA LEU A 211 16.63 -2.22 8.79
C LEU A 211 15.25 -2.30 9.49
N LEU A 212 14.16 -2.28 8.72
CA LEU A 212 12.80 -2.47 9.24
C LEU A 212 12.53 -3.92 9.69
N ALA A 213 13.21 -4.91 9.10
CA ALA A 213 12.98 -6.32 9.42
C ALA A 213 13.38 -6.68 10.86
N ASP A 214 14.31 -5.92 11.46
CA ASP A 214 14.74 -6.09 12.85
C ASP A 214 13.79 -5.42 13.86
N ILE A 215 12.79 -4.68 13.39
CA ILE A 215 11.81 -4.01 14.27
C ILE A 215 10.55 -4.90 14.40
N PRO A 216 10.06 -5.16 15.63
CA PRO A 216 8.83 -5.91 15.81
C PRO A 216 7.64 -5.31 15.04
N ARG A 217 6.84 -6.17 14.37
CA ARG A 217 5.68 -5.71 13.58
C ARG A 217 4.69 -4.85 14.37
N ALA A 218 4.51 -5.13 15.66
CA ALA A 218 3.65 -4.32 16.53
C ALA A 218 4.13 -2.87 16.68
N ASP A 219 5.47 -2.66 16.71
CA ASP A 219 6.06 -1.33 16.78
C ASP A 219 5.95 -0.60 15.44
N ILE A 220 6.11 -1.31 14.31
CA ILE A 220 5.86 -0.78 12.97
C ILE A 220 4.40 -0.35 12.82
N ALA A 221 3.45 -1.18 13.25
CA ALA A 221 2.03 -0.84 13.23
C ALA A 221 1.71 0.35 14.15
N THR A 222 2.37 0.47 15.30
CA THR A 222 2.24 1.62 16.18
C THR A 222 2.78 2.89 15.52
N ALA A 223 3.93 2.82 14.86
CA ALA A 223 4.50 3.92 14.09
C ALA A 223 3.57 4.34 12.93
N ALA A 224 3.02 3.38 12.19
CA ALA A 224 2.08 3.59 11.08
C ALA A 224 0.78 4.27 11.54
N ARG A 225 0.27 3.94 12.74
CA ARG A 225 -0.91 4.60 13.34
C ARG A 225 -0.72 6.10 13.50
N HIS A 226 0.52 6.51 13.76
CA HIS A 226 0.90 7.91 13.94
C HIS A 226 1.46 8.55 12.66
N ALA A 227 1.21 7.96 11.48
CA ALA A 227 1.59 8.54 10.19
C ALA A 227 0.94 9.92 9.99
N SER A 228 1.75 10.95 10.24
CA SER A 228 1.35 12.37 10.14
C SER A 228 1.60 12.94 8.74
N THR A 229 2.41 12.27 7.92
CA THR A 229 2.79 12.75 6.57
C THR A 229 2.43 11.73 5.49
N GLY A 230 2.25 12.22 4.25
CA GLY A 230 2.04 11.35 3.09
C GLY A 230 3.22 10.40 2.84
N HIS A 231 4.46 10.86 3.07
CA HIS A 231 5.65 10.02 2.94
C HIS A 231 5.64 8.85 3.93
N THR A 232 5.24 9.03 5.19
CA THR A 232 5.14 7.89 6.12
C THR A 232 4.09 6.87 5.64
N ALA A 233 2.96 7.34 5.09
CA ALA A 233 1.95 6.45 4.52
C ALA A 233 2.46 5.70 3.28
N MET A 234 3.18 6.40 2.39
CA MET A 234 3.86 5.78 1.25
C MET A 234 4.90 4.75 1.68
N GLY A 235 5.64 5.00 2.77
CA GLY A 235 6.58 4.03 3.33
C GLY A 235 5.91 2.74 3.78
N VAL A 236 4.72 2.83 4.39
CA VAL A 236 3.92 1.65 4.76
C VAL A 236 3.46 0.90 3.52
N VAL A 237 3.02 1.61 2.48
CA VAL A 237 2.61 1.01 1.20
C VAL A 237 3.78 0.29 0.53
N ASN A 238 4.94 0.93 0.44
CA ASN A 238 6.16 0.34 -0.08
C ASN A 238 6.60 -0.88 0.75
N LEU A 239 6.48 -0.85 2.08
CA LEU A 239 6.80 -2.02 2.91
C LEU A 239 5.85 -3.19 2.62
N ALA A 240 4.54 -2.93 2.59
CA ALA A 240 3.51 -3.95 2.37
C ALA A 240 3.66 -4.66 1.02
N LEU A 241 4.14 -3.98 -0.02
CA LEU A 241 4.44 -4.58 -1.32
C LEU A 241 5.45 -5.74 -1.24
N HIS A 242 6.35 -5.73 -0.25
CA HIS A 242 7.40 -6.74 -0.10
C HIS A 242 7.17 -7.72 1.05
N THR A 243 6.39 -7.34 2.06
CA THR A 243 6.15 -8.18 3.25
C THR A 243 4.74 -8.79 3.30
N GLY A 244 3.88 -8.41 2.34
CA GLY A 244 2.44 -8.68 2.38
C GLY A 244 1.69 -7.70 3.28
N ASP A 245 0.37 -7.68 3.12
CA ASP A 245 -0.59 -6.97 3.96
C ASP A 245 -1.06 -7.90 5.10
N ASP A 246 -0.93 -7.45 6.34
CA ASP A 246 -1.73 -7.99 7.44
C ASP A 246 -2.76 -6.93 7.85
N GLY A 247 -3.98 -7.37 8.18
CA GLY A 247 -5.07 -6.45 8.53
C GLY A 247 -4.74 -5.48 9.68
N THR A 248 -3.66 -5.73 10.42
CA THR A 248 -3.09 -4.85 11.43
C THR A 248 -2.49 -3.58 10.82
N LEU A 249 -1.60 -3.69 9.82
CA LEU A 249 -1.05 -2.52 9.12
C LEU A 249 -2.14 -1.72 8.44
N ALA A 250 -3.10 -2.40 7.78
CA ALA A 250 -4.24 -1.74 7.15
C ALA A 250 -5.05 -0.93 8.15
N THR A 251 -5.33 -1.49 9.33
CA THR A 251 -6.05 -0.81 10.41
C THR A 251 -5.25 0.39 10.92
N ALA A 252 -3.94 0.24 11.09
CA ALA A 252 -3.07 1.29 11.57
C ALA A 252 -3.00 2.48 10.60
N ILE A 253 -2.81 2.22 9.30
CA ILE A 253 -2.59 3.29 8.32
C ILE A 253 -3.88 3.89 7.76
N ARG A 254 -5.03 3.23 7.98
CA ARG A 254 -6.36 3.68 7.53
C ARG A 254 -6.60 5.18 7.73
N PRO A 255 -6.41 5.79 8.93
CA PRO A 255 -6.73 7.21 9.11
C PRO A 255 -5.88 8.13 8.22
N ALA A 256 -4.61 7.79 7.99
CA ALA A 256 -3.73 8.58 7.14
C ALA A 256 -4.12 8.47 5.67
N LEU A 257 -4.32 7.26 5.15
CA LEU A 257 -4.74 7.04 3.75
C LEU A 257 -6.11 7.66 3.47
N ARG A 258 -7.06 7.53 4.40
CA ARG A 258 -8.37 8.19 4.28
C ARG A 258 -8.23 9.71 4.18
N ARG A 259 -7.38 10.33 4.99
CA ARG A 259 -7.16 11.79 4.94
C ARG A 259 -6.51 12.25 3.64
N LEU A 260 -5.57 11.46 3.11
CA LEU A 260 -4.79 11.81 1.90
C LEU A 260 -5.61 11.60 0.62
N LEU A 261 -6.44 10.57 0.58
CA LEU A 261 -7.09 10.08 -0.63
C LEU A 261 -8.63 10.14 -0.56
N SER A 262 -9.19 10.73 0.50
CA SER A 262 -10.63 11.02 0.54
C SER A 262 -10.98 11.98 -0.59
N VAL A 263 -11.93 11.56 -1.41
CA VAL A 263 -12.56 12.43 -2.40
C VAL A 263 -13.33 13.51 -1.63
N ALA A 264 -13.03 14.79 -1.89
CA ALA A 264 -13.94 15.87 -1.48
C ALA A 264 -15.33 15.55 -2.05
N PRO A 265 -16.44 15.73 -1.29
CA PRO A 265 -17.76 15.50 -1.85
C PRO A 265 -17.88 16.31 -3.13
N ALA A 266 -18.22 15.64 -4.23
CA ALA A 266 -18.44 16.29 -5.52
C ALA A 266 -19.29 17.53 -5.26
N ARG A 267 -18.75 18.73 -5.57
CA ARG A 267 -19.59 19.93 -5.64
C ARG A 267 -20.73 19.55 -6.56
N ALA A 268 -21.95 19.53 -6.02
CA ALA A 268 -23.15 19.45 -6.83
C ALA A 268 -23.07 20.61 -7.82
N GLU A 269 -22.70 20.31 -9.06
CA GLU A 269 -22.93 21.21 -10.17
C GLU A 269 -24.45 21.40 -10.20
N ARG A 270 -24.87 22.61 -9.83
CA ARG A 270 -26.25 23.08 -9.89
C ARG A 270 -26.55 23.59 -11.28
#